data_AF-A0A6L7GCW5-F1
#
_entry.id   AF-A0A6L7GCW5-F1
#
_cell.length_a   1.000
_cell.length_b   1.000
_cell.length_c   1.000
_cell.angle_alpha   90.00
_cell.angle_beta   90.00
_cell.angle_gamma   90.00
#
_symmetry.space_group_name_H-M   'P 1'
#
loop_
_entity.id
_entity.type
_entity.pdbx_description
1 polymer ?
#
loop_
_entity_poly.entity_id
_entity_poly.type
_entity_poly.pdbx_seq_one_letter_code
_entity_poly.pdbx_strand_id
1 'polypeptide(L)'
;MPEILRFILIVGIGATVALDLWAVVMARIGWMPGTHWPAVGRWLLGLRAGRLVLEGTDSRPYSLAEAVLGWLFHYLIGLGYAAAFPLIWGTGFLSAPTVFPVVLIGIVVSSLAGLMILMPAMGGGLFARRLPGAGGVILYVLIAHAVFALAQYLLALLLA
;
A
#
# COMPACT_ATOMS: atom_id res chain seq x y z
N MET A 1 -23.48 9.21 -6.85
CA MET A 1 -22.43 9.71 -5.92
C MET A 1 -22.31 8.86 -4.64
N PRO A 2 -23.40 8.49 -3.94
CA PRO A 2 -23.30 7.65 -2.73
C PRO A 2 -22.64 6.28 -2.99
N GLU A 3 -23.00 5.61 -4.09
CA GLU A 3 -22.44 4.30 -4.46
C GLU A 3 -20.92 4.34 -4.70
N ILE A 4 -20.41 5.42 -5.32
CA ILE A 4 -18.98 5.60 -5.56
C ILE A 4 -18.24 5.74 -4.23
N LEU A 5 -18.75 6.58 -3.32
CA LEU A 5 -18.13 6.77 -2.02
C LEU A 5 -18.15 5.48 -1.20
N ARG A 6 -19.29 4.77 -1.17
CA ARG A 6 -19.43 3.47 -0.51
C ARG A 6 -18.43 2.45 -1.06
N PHE A 7 -18.33 2.36 -2.39
CA PHE A 7 -17.36 1.49 -3.06
C PHE A 7 -15.93 1.83 -2.65
N ILE A 8 -15.53 3.10 -2.73
CA ILE A 8 -14.18 3.55 -2.39
C ILE A 8 -13.83 3.22 -0.94
N LEU A 9 -14.76 3.48 -0.01
CA LEU A 9 -14.54 3.19 1.41
C LEU A 9 -14.42 1.69 1.67
N ILE A 10 -15.35 0.87 1.18
CA ILE A 10 -15.36 -0.57 1.47
C ILE A 10 -14.19 -1.27 0.77
N VAL A 11 -14.00 -1.03 -0.53
CA VAL A 11 -12.93 -1.67 -1.31
C VAL A 11 -11.56 -1.17 -0.88
N GLY A 12 -11.41 0.15 -0.68
CA GLY A 12 -10.14 0.75 -0.29
C GLY A 12 -9.70 0.34 1.12
N ILE A 13 -10.57 0.52 2.12
CA ILE A 13 -10.25 0.15 3.52
C ILE A 13 -10.13 -1.37 3.63
N GLY A 14 -11.08 -2.13 3.08
CA GLY A 14 -11.11 -3.59 3.22
C GLY A 14 -9.91 -4.28 2.59
N ALA A 15 -9.49 -3.85 1.39
CA ALA A 15 -8.27 -4.39 0.78
C ALA A 15 -7.00 -4.00 1.54
N THR A 16 -6.95 -2.77 2.08
CA THR A 16 -5.82 -2.31 2.91
C THR A 16 -5.70 -3.14 4.19
N VAL A 17 -6.83 -3.44 4.85
CA VAL A 17 -6.87 -4.34 6.02
C VAL A 17 -6.38 -5.73 5.65
N ALA A 18 -6.78 -6.29 4.51
CA ALA A 18 -6.31 -7.61 4.06
C ALA A 18 -4.77 -7.64 3.87
N LEU A 19 -4.20 -6.55 3.33
CA LEU A 19 -2.76 -6.37 3.20
C LEU A 19 -2.04 -6.27 4.57
N ASP A 20 -2.62 -5.54 5.53
CA ASP A 20 -2.08 -5.44 6.89
C ASP A 20 -2.12 -6.79 7.61
N LEU A 21 -3.22 -7.54 7.48
CA LEU A 21 -3.34 -8.88 8.03
C LEU A 21 -2.32 -9.83 7.41
N TRP A 22 -2.11 -9.75 6.08
CA TRP A 22 -1.04 -10.48 5.42
C TRP A 22 0.33 -10.16 6.02
N ALA A 23 0.67 -8.89 6.20
CA ALA A 23 1.92 -8.48 6.81
C ALA A 23 2.09 -9.04 8.24
N VAL A 24 1.02 -9.05 9.05
CA VAL A 24 1.03 -9.65 10.40
C VAL A 24 1.31 -11.15 10.34
N VAL A 25 0.65 -11.90 9.45
CA VAL A 25 0.89 -13.35 9.31
C VAL A 25 2.32 -13.61 8.87
N MET A 26 2.82 -12.87 7.88
CA MET A 26 4.18 -13.04 7.35
C MET A 26 5.26 -12.70 8.39
N ALA A 27 5.00 -11.73 9.27
CA ALA A 27 5.86 -11.42 10.41
C ALA A 27 5.86 -12.54 11.45
N ARG A 28 4.69 -13.14 11.75
CA ARG A 28 4.58 -14.25 12.71
C ARG A 28 5.30 -15.52 12.26
N ILE A 29 5.34 -15.78 10.95
CA ILE A 29 6.06 -16.94 10.40
C ILE A 29 7.53 -16.64 10.06
N GLY A 30 8.00 -15.41 10.32
CA GLY A 30 9.40 -15.04 10.17
C GLY A 30 9.89 -14.79 8.74
N TRP A 31 8.99 -14.65 7.75
CA TRP A 31 9.41 -14.40 6.38
C TRP A 31 9.87 -12.96 6.17
N MET A 32 9.08 -11.97 6.59
CA MET A 32 9.42 -10.54 6.48
C MET A 32 9.05 -9.82 7.77
N PRO A 33 9.78 -8.75 8.16
CA PRO A 33 9.35 -7.92 9.28
C PRO A 33 7.98 -7.30 8.96
N GLY A 34 7.15 -7.14 9.99
CA GLY A 34 5.85 -6.49 9.85
C GLY A 34 5.96 -5.06 9.32
N THR A 35 4.86 -4.53 8.77
CA THR A 35 4.82 -3.15 8.29
C THR A 35 5.09 -2.16 9.42
N HIS A 36 5.91 -1.14 9.14
CA HIS A 36 6.30 -0.13 10.13
C HIS A 36 5.86 1.27 9.68
N TRP A 37 4.54 1.49 9.61
CA TRP A 37 3.95 2.75 9.15
C TRP A 37 4.43 4.02 9.88
N PRO A 38 4.80 4.02 11.18
CA PRO A 38 5.40 5.20 11.81
C PRO A 38 6.69 5.70 11.11
N ALA A 39 7.45 4.82 10.46
CA ALA A 39 8.62 5.20 9.67
C ALA A 39 8.23 6.06 8.46
N VAL A 40 7.11 5.71 7.81
CA VAL A 40 6.54 6.49 6.71
C VAL A 40 6.08 7.86 7.22
N GLY A 41 5.48 7.94 8.41
CA GLY A 41 5.13 9.22 9.00
C GLY A 41 6.34 10.11 9.31
N ARG A 42 7.44 9.54 9.83
CA ARG A 42 8.70 10.27 10.02
C ARG A 42 9.26 10.79 8.70
N TRP A 43 9.22 9.96 7.66
CA TRP A 43 9.61 10.35 6.31
C TRP A 43 8.75 11.51 5.78
N LEU A 44 7.42 11.42 5.89
CA LEU A 44 6.49 12.47 5.45
C LEU A 44 6.74 13.82 6.16
N LEU A 45 7.01 13.81 7.47
CA LEU A 45 7.40 15.02 8.20
C LEU A 45 8.77 15.56 7.75
N GLY A 46 9.70 14.66 7.39
CA GLY A 46 11.01 14.99 6.86
C GLY A 46 10.99 15.67 5.49
N LEU A 47 9.99 15.37 4.65
CA LEU A 47 9.86 15.96 3.32
C LEU A 47 9.81 17.50 3.35
N ARG A 48 9.15 18.09 4.36
CA ARG A 48 9.08 19.55 4.54
C ARG A 48 10.45 20.20 4.78
N ALA A 49 11.40 19.42 5.27
CA ALA A 49 12.78 19.84 5.52
C ALA A 49 13.75 19.35 4.45
N GLY A 50 13.26 18.92 3.27
CA GLY A 50 14.08 18.45 2.15
C GLY A 50 14.67 17.04 2.35
N ARG A 51 14.29 16.32 3.40
CA ARG A 51 14.75 14.94 3.63
C ARG A 51 13.91 13.97 2.81
N LEU A 52 14.33 13.75 1.56
CA LEU A 52 13.63 12.87 0.61
C LEU A 52 13.75 11.39 0.94
N VAL A 53 14.80 11.01 1.68
CA VAL A 53 15.07 9.64 2.13
C VAL A 53 15.09 9.65 3.65
N LEU A 54 14.45 8.66 4.27
CA LEU A 54 14.53 8.40 5.69
C LEU A 54 15.92 7.86 6.02
N GLU A 55 16.74 8.68 6.66
CA GLU A 55 18.07 8.28 7.12
C GLU A 55 17.94 7.34 8.31
N GLY A 56 18.61 6.19 8.26
CA GLY A 56 18.59 5.17 9.32
C GLY A 56 19.33 5.57 10.61
N THR A 57 19.82 6.82 10.70
CA THR A 57 20.56 7.35 11.84
C THR A 57 19.66 7.91 12.94
N ASP A 58 18.37 8.16 12.66
CA ASP A 58 17.41 8.65 13.66
C ASP A 58 16.87 7.50 14.52
N SER A 59 17.59 7.22 15.61
CA SER A 59 17.26 6.18 16.60
C SER A 59 16.17 6.59 17.59
N ARG A 60 15.61 7.81 17.48
CA ARG A 60 14.58 8.26 18.42
C ARG A 60 13.31 7.43 18.25
N PRO A 61 12.60 7.11 19.35
CA PRO A 61 11.30 6.47 19.28
C PRO A 61 10.34 7.22 18.36
N TYR A 62 9.47 6.51 17.66
CA TYR A 62 8.45 7.14 16.84
C TYR A 62 7.41 7.83 17.73
N SER A 63 7.11 9.08 17.42
CA SER A 63 6.06 9.85 18.07
C SER A 63 4.66 9.38 17.62
N LEU A 64 3.65 9.73 18.42
CA LEU A 64 2.26 9.47 18.05
C LEU A 64 1.88 10.15 16.72
N ALA A 65 2.37 11.37 16.48
CA ALA A 65 2.11 12.09 15.23
C ALA A 65 2.69 11.36 14.01
N GLU A 66 3.90 10.79 14.13
CA GLU A 66 4.51 9.96 13.08
C GLU A 66 3.69 8.69 12.84
N ALA A 67 3.25 8.01 13.91
CA ALA A 67 2.40 6.83 13.78
C ALA A 67 1.07 7.16 13.06
N VAL A 68 0.35 8.18 13.52
CA VAL A 68 -0.94 8.60 12.94
C VAL A 68 -0.77 8.99 11.48
N LEU A 69 0.24 9.79 11.15
CA LEU A 69 0.47 10.26 9.79
C LEU A 69 0.81 9.10 8.85
N GLY A 70 1.64 8.16 9.29
CA GLY A 70 1.99 6.96 8.53
C GLY A 70 0.79 6.08 8.22
N TRP A 71 -0.04 5.80 9.23
CA TRP A 71 -1.27 5.02 9.06
C TRP A 71 -2.28 5.74 8.16
N LEU A 72 -2.48 7.04 8.36
CA LEU A 72 -3.38 7.84 7.52
C LEU A 72 -2.93 7.80 6.06
N PHE A 73 -1.64 8.00 5.80
CA PHE A 73 -1.09 7.95 4.45
C PHE A 73 -1.34 6.58 3.80
N HIS A 74 -1.07 5.49 4.52
CA HIS A 74 -1.31 4.12 4.03
C HIS A 74 -2.77 3.90 3.60
N TYR A 75 -3.73 4.25 4.45
CA TYR A 75 -5.15 4.08 4.13
C TYR A 75 -5.63 5.04 3.03
N LEU A 76 -5.10 6.28 2.97
CA LEU A 76 -5.40 7.20 1.87
C LEU A 76 -4.93 6.68 0.51
N ILE A 77 -3.78 6.00 0.45
CA ILE A 77 -3.31 5.35 -0.78
C ILE A 77 -4.25 4.21 -1.17
N GLY A 78 -4.67 3.37 -0.22
CA GLY A 78 -5.66 2.31 -0.47
C GLY A 78 -6.99 2.85 -1.02
N LEU A 79 -7.51 3.93 -0.42
CA LEU A 79 -8.68 4.65 -0.93
C LEU A 79 -8.45 5.22 -2.34
N GLY A 80 -7.26 5.77 -2.59
CA GLY A 80 -6.87 6.28 -3.90
C GLY A 80 -6.88 5.20 -4.99
N TYR A 81 -6.36 4.01 -4.69
CA TYR A 81 -6.43 2.87 -5.60
C TYR A 81 -7.87 2.41 -5.87
N ALA A 82 -8.74 2.39 -4.85
CA ALA A 82 -10.15 2.07 -5.06
C ALA A 82 -10.87 3.15 -5.90
N ALA A 83 -10.53 4.43 -5.71
CA ALA A 83 -11.08 5.53 -6.50
C ALA A 83 -10.68 5.47 -7.97
N ALA A 84 -9.49 4.93 -8.28
CA ALA A 84 -9.00 4.81 -9.65
C ALA A 84 -9.93 3.97 -10.55
N PHE A 85 -10.65 2.98 -10.00
CA PHE A 85 -11.54 2.13 -10.79
C PHE A 85 -12.68 2.91 -11.48
N PRO A 86 -13.59 3.60 -10.75
CA PRO A 86 -14.62 4.41 -11.39
C PRO A 86 -14.09 5.61 -12.16
N LEU A 87 -12.93 6.15 -11.77
CA LEU A 87 -12.34 7.32 -12.44
C LEU A 87 -11.77 6.98 -13.82
N ILE A 88 -11.17 5.80 -14.00
CA ILE A 88 -10.49 5.41 -15.24
C ILE A 88 -11.39 4.53 -16.12
N TRP A 89 -12.15 3.59 -15.52
CA TRP A 89 -13.03 2.66 -16.26
C TRP A 89 -14.52 3.02 -16.18
N GLY A 90 -14.85 4.15 -15.56
CA GLY A 90 -16.22 4.63 -15.43
C GLY A 90 -17.02 3.87 -14.37
N THR A 91 -18.22 4.37 -14.08
CA THR A 91 -19.09 3.79 -13.06
C THR A 91 -19.61 2.40 -13.41
N GLY A 92 -19.50 1.96 -14.67
CA GLY A 92 -19.84 0.60 -15.08
C GLY A 92 -19.01 -0.47 -14.36
N PHE A 93 -17.80 -0.14 -13.93
CA PHE A 93 -16.97 -1.05 -13.13
C PHE A 93 -17.62 -1.42 -11.80
N LEU A 94 -18.43 -0.53 -11.20
CA LEU A 94 -19.08 -0.79 -9.92
C LEU A 94 -20.10 -1.92 -10.02
N SER A 95 -20.79 -2.03 -11.16
CA SER A 95 -21.82 -3.05 -11.40
C SER A 95 -21.30 -4.29 -12.13
N ALA A 96 -20.15 -4.17 -12.82
CA ALA A 96 -19.50 -5.28 -13.50
C ALA A 96 -17.97 -5.18 -13.34
N PRO A 97 -17.44 -5.49 -12.14
CA PRO A 97 -16.01 -5.49 -11.91
C PRO A 97 -15.33 -6.50 -12.82
N THR A 98 -14.22 -6.09 -13.45
CA THR A 98 -13.42 -6.97 -14.31
C THR A 98 -12.02 -7.16 -13.74
N VAL A 99 -11.36 -8.25 -14.12
CA VAL A 99 -10.06 -8.64 -13.57
C VAL A 99 -8.94 -7.67 -14.00
N PHE A 100 -8.95 -7.21 -15.25
CA PHE A 100 -7.84 -6.42 -15.80
C PHE A 100 -7.55 -5.13 -15.01
N PRO A 101 -8.53 -4.26 -14.70
CA PRO A 101 -8.28 -3.07 -13.89
C PRO A 101 -7.69 -3.40 -12.52
N VAL A 102 -8.18 -4.47 -11.87
CA VAL A 102 -7.73 -4.88 -10.54
C VAL A 102 -6.28 -5.36 -10.58
N VAL A 103 -5.89 -6.16 -11.58
CA VAL A 103 -4.49 -6.58 -11.75
C VAL A 103 -3.59 -5.37 -12.01
N LEU A 104 -4.01 -4.46 -12.89
CA LEU A 104 -3.23 -3.28 -13.24
C LEU A 104 -3.03 -2.36 -12.02
N ILE A 105 -4.10 -2.01 -11.30
CA ILE A 105 -4.01 -1.11 -10.14
C ILE A 105 -3.42 -1.83 -8.92
N GLY A 106 -4.00 -2.97 -8.57
CA GLY A 106 -3.76 -3.67 -7.32
C GLY A 106 -2.44 -4.45 -7.29
N ILE A 107 -1.88 -4.86 -8.44
CA ILE A 107 -0.58 -5.52 -8.51
C ILE A 107 0.47 -4.63 -9.17
N VAL A 108 0.24 -4.17 -10.41
CA VAL A 108 1.29 -3.50 -11.19
C VAL A 108 1.60 -2.12 -10.62
N VAL A 109 0.61 -1.23 -10.57
CA VAL A 109 0.80 0.16 -10.14
C VAL A 109 1.21 0.23 -8.67
N SER A 110 0.53 -0.53 -7.81
CA SER A 110 0.81 -0.58 -6.36
C SER A 110 2.21 -1.13 -6.04
N SER A 111 2.65 -2.22 -6.70
CA SER A 111 3.99 -2.77 -6.49
C SER A 111 5.06 -1.82 -7.00
N LEU A 112 4.84 -1.16 -8.14
CA LEU A 112 5.78 -0.17 -8.66
C LEU A 112 5.85 1.06 -7.74
N ALA A 113 4.74 1.54 -7.20
CA ALA A 113 4.75 2.61 -6.20
C ALA A 113 5.57 2.20 -4.95
N GLY A 114 5.37 0.97 -4.47
CA GLY A 114 6.15 0.42 -3.37
C GLY A 114 7.65 0.33 -3.69
N LEU A 115 8.03 -0.25 -4.83
CA LEU A 115 9.42 -0.57 -5.19
C LEU A 115 10.21 0.62 -5.75
N MET A 116 9.54 1.60 -6.35
CA MET A 116 10.16 2.74 -7.03
C MET A 116 10.03 4.06 -6.28
N ILE A 117 9.08 4.20 -5.35
CA ILE A 117 8.89 5.42 -4.57
C ILE A 117 9.17 5.14 -3.10
N LEU A 118 8.39 4.26 -2.48
CA LEU A 118 8.46 4.04 -1.04
C LEU A 118 9.77 3.34 -0.63
N MET A 119 10.23 2.36 -1.39
CA MET A 119 11.45 1.62 -1.10
C MET A 119 12.71 2.51 -1.15
N PRO A 120 12.92 3.36 -2.18
CA PRO A 120 13.95 4.39 -2.13
C PRO A 120 13.78 5.38 -0.97
N ALA A 121 12.55 5.83 -0.71
CA ALA A 121 12.26 6.76 0.38
C ALA A 121 12.61 6.17 1.76
N MET A 122 12.46 4.86 1.96
CA MET A 122 12.85 4.16 3.19
C MET A 122 14.33 3.74 3.22
N GLY A 123 15.14 4.16 2.24
CA GLY A 123 16.58 3.86 2.18
C GLY A 123 16.95 2.54 1.50
N GLY A 124 15.97 1.69 1.14
CA GLY A 124 16.19 0.41 0.45
C GLY A 124 16.62 0.54 -1.02
N GLY A 125 16.56 1.75 -1.58
CA GLY A 125 16.92 2.02 -2.98
C GLY A 125 15.89 1.52 -3.99
N LEU A 126 16.13 1.81 -5.27
CA LEU A 126 15.24 1.39 -6.36
C LEU A 126 15.19 -0.15 -6.44
N PHE A 127 13.99 -0.73 -6.44
CA PHE A 127 13.78 -2.18 -6.40
C PHE A 127 14.53 -2.88 -5.26
N ALA A 128 14.56 -2.27 -4.07
CA ALA A 128 15.20 -2.82 -2.87
C ALA A 128 16.70 -3.14 -3.04
N ARG A 129 17.38 -2.58 -4.04
CA ARG A 129 18.78 -2.91 -4.41
C ARG A 129 19.82 -2.67 -3.31
N ARG A 130 19.50 -1.88 -2.28
CA ARG A 130 20.38 -1.62 -1.13
C ARG A 130 20.10 -2.54 0.07
N LEU A 131 19.07 -3.38 0.00
CA LEU A 131 18.72 -4.33 1.06
C LEU A 131 19.39 -5.69 0.79
N PRO A 132 19.82 -6.42 1.84
CA PRO A 132 20.21 -7.81 1.71
C PRO A 132 19.00 -8.63 1.23
N GLY A 133 19.18 -9.47 0.21
CA GLY A 133 18.10 -10.32 -0.29
C GLY A 133 17.01 -9.58 -1.08
N ALA A 134 17.38 -8.56 -1.87
CA ALA A 134 16.44 -7.76 -2.69
C ALA A 134 15.40 -8.59 -3.47
N GLY A 135 15.80 -9.75 -4.03
CA GLY A 135 14.87 -10.65 -4.73
C GLY A 135 13.72 -11.16 -3.84
N GLY A 136 14.01 -11.49 -2.59
CA GLY A 136 13.00 -11.91 -1.61
C GLY A 136 12.05 -10.77 -1.22
N VAL A 137 12.56 -9.54 -1.11
CA VAL A 137 11.76 -8.35 -0.86
C VAL A 137 10.82 -8.06 -2.03
N ILE A 138 11.32 -8.13 -3.26
CA ILE A 138 10.51 -7.92 -4.47
C ILE A 138 9.40 -8.98 -4.55
N LEU A 139 9.74 -10.26 -4.34
CA LEU A 139 8.76 -11.35 -4.34
C LEU A 139 7.68 -11.13 -3.27
N TYR A 140 8.09 -10.74 -2.06
CA TYR A 140 7.16 -10.41 -0.99
C TYR A 140 6.22 -9.27 -1.37
N VAL A 141 6.75 -8.17 -1.94
CA VAL A 141 5.93 -7.02 -2.37
C VAL A 141 4.91 -7.44 -3.43
N LEU A 142 5.32 -8.24 -4.42
CA LEU A 142 4.41 -8.72 -5.46
C LEU A 142 3.30 -9.61 -4.89
N ILE A 143 3.62 -10.53 -3.98
CA ILE A 143 2.63 -11.41 -3.34
C ILE A 143 1.69 -10.60 -2.44
N ALA A 144 2.21 -9.68 -1.64
CA ALA A 144 1.41 -8.82 -0.78
C ALA A 144 0.41 -8.01 -1.61
N HIS A 145 0.83 -7.46 -2.74
CA HIS A 145 -0.05 -6.72 -3.64
C HIS A 145 -1.00 -7.62 -4.44
N ALA A 146 -0.65 -8.88 -4.70
CA ALA A 146 -1.62 -9.86 -5.21
C ALA A 146 -2.73 -10.15 -4.19
N VAL A 147 -2.42 -10.23 -2.89
CA VAL A 147 -3.42 -10.34 -1.81
C VAL A 147 -4.31 -9.10 -1.76
N PHE A 148 -3.72 -7.91 -1.82
CA PHE A 148 -4.44 -6.64 -1.90
C PHE A 148 -5.39 -6.62 -3.12
N ALA A 149 -4.91 -6.94 -4.31
CA ALA A 149 -5.71 -6.99 -5.53
C ALA A 149 -6.85 -8.01 -5.44
N LEU A 150 -6.59 -9.20 -4.91
CA LEU A 150 -7.62 -10.22 -4.70
C LEU A 150 -8.72 -9.69 -3.77
N ALA A 151 -8.34 -9.06 -2.65
CA ALA A 151 -9.31 -8.45 -1.75
C ALA A 151 -10.11 -7.33 -2.42
N GLN A 152 -9.46 -6.47 -3.22
CA GLN A 152 -10.15 -5.44 -4.00
C GLN A 152 -11.20 -6.05 -4.93
N TYR A 153 -10.84 -7.10 -5.67
CA TYR A 153 -11.75 -7.75 -6.61
C TYR A 153 -12.93 -8.43 -5.91
N LEU A 154 -12.69 -9.19 -4.84
CA LEU A 154 -13.74 -9.87 -4.09
C LEU A 154 -14.71 -8.88 -3.45
N LEU A 155 -14.21 -7.77 -2.89
CA LEU A 155 -15.06 -6.72 -2.32
C LEU A 155 -15.83 -5.96 -3.41
N ALA A 156 -15.22 -5.72 -4.57
CA ALA A 156 -15.91 -5.12 -5.71
C ALA A 156 -17.05 -6.03 -6.19
N LEU A 157 -16.80 -7.34 -6.33
CA LEU A 157 -17.83 -8.32 -6.69
C LEU A 157 -18.96 -8.42 -5.65
N LEU A 158 -18.64 -8.28 -4.37
CA LEU A 158 -19.64 -8.28 -3.29
C LEU A 158 -20.57 -7.06 -3.33
N LEU A 159 -20.10 -5.95 -3.89
CA LEU A 159 -20.86 -4.70 -4.00
C LEU A 159 -21.60 -4.52 -5.31
N ALA A 160 -21.25 -5.29 -6.34
CA ALA A 160 -21.84 -5.28 -7.67
C ALA A 160 -23.20 -5.99 -7.69
#